data_AF-A0A2V9MWQ7-F1
#
_entry.id   AF-A0A2V9MWQ7-F1
#
_cell.length_a   1.000
_cell.length_b   1.000
_cell.length_c   1.000
_cell.angle_alpha   90.00
_cell.angle_beta   90.00
_cell.angle_gamma   90.00
#
_symmetry.space_group_name_H-M   'P 1'
#
loop_
_entity.id
_entity.type
_entity.pdbx_description
1 polymer ?
#
loop_
_entity_poly.entity_id
_entity_poly.type
_entity_poly.pdbx_seq_one_letter_code
_entity_poly.pdbx_strand_id
1 'polypeptide(L)'
;MKDKKSVATDADIMWYGIDRVVHTKTDGGHEKVETYKDLGEALAKFESLRATMIAYIKTTDDDLRAHSFGKQELIDSWQWMLEISTHSERHIQQIREIKADPNFPKK
;
A
#
# COMPACT_ATOMS: atom_id res chain seq x y z
N MET A 1 -29.21 4.21 -7.94
CA MET A 1 -28.51 4.22 -6.63
C MET A 1 -27.61 5.44 -6.64
N LYS A 2 -27.59 6.25 -5.58
CA LYS A 2 -26.63 7.37 -5.49
C LYS A 2 -25.24 6.77 -5.28
N ASP A 3 -24.29 7.05 -6.17
CA ASP A 3 -22.91 6.64 -6.00
C ASP A 3 -22.39 7.22 -4.69
N LYS A 4 -22.10 6.33 -3.74
CA LYS A 4 -21.52 6.73 -2.46
C LYS A 4 -20.03 6.98 -2.70
N LYS A 5 -19.53 8.12 -2.26
CA LYS A 5 -18.10 8.48 -2.32
C LYS A 5 -17.41 8.11 -1.01
N SER A 6 -16.09 8.05 -1.08
CA SER A 6 -15.24 7.97 0.11
C SER A 6 -15.53 9.12 1.07
N VAL A 7 -15.55 8.81 2.36
CA VAL A 7 -15.58 9.81 3.42
C VAL A 7 -14.18 10.32 3.79
N ALA A 8 -13.15 9.54 3.45
CA ALA A 8 -11.75 9.90 3.66
C ALA A 8 -11.27 10.82 2.53
N THR A 9 -10.51 11.85 2.90
CA THR A 9 -9.82 12.69 1.94
C THR A 9 -8.57 11.99 1.39
N ASP A 10 -8.04 12.48 0.27
CA ASP A 10 -6.76 12.00 -0.25
C ASP A 10 -5.63 12.19 0.78
N ALA A 11 -5.70 13.23 1.61
CA ALA A 11 -4.75 13.46 2.70
C ALA A 11 -4.88 12.40 3.81
N ASP A 12 -6.11 12.01 4.18
CA ASP A 12 -6.34 10.94 5.15
C ASP A 12 -5.78 9.61 4.63
N ILE A 13 -5.98 9.32 3.34
CA ILE A 13 -5.44 8.13 2.69
C ILE A 13 -3.91 8.18 2.65
N MET A 14 -3.29 9.32 2.34
CA MET A 14 -1.83 9.43 2.39
C MET A 14 -1.27 9.29 3.81
N TRP A 15 -2.02 9.72 4.82
CA TRP A 15 -1.63 9.57 6.22
C TRP A 15 -1.70 8.11 6.69
N TYR A 16 -2.48 7.27 6.02
CA TYR A 16 -2.60 5.85 6.33
C TYR A 16 -1.22 5.19 6.43
N GLY A 17 -0.88 4.76 7.64
CA GLY A 17 0.30 3.95 7.87
C GLY A 17 1.63 4.70 8.04
N ILE A 18 1.67 6.02 7.88
CA ILE A 18 2.88 6.81 8.16
C ILE A 18 3.03 7.05 9.67
N ASP A 19 1.93 7.06 10.44
CA ASP A 19 2.01 7.05 11.90
C ASP A 19 2.63 5.73 12.39
N ARG A 20 3.82 5.85 12.98
CA ARG A 20 4.59 4.74 13.54
C ARG A 20 4.44 4.61 15.06
N VAL A 21 3.62 5.46 15.70
CA VAL A 21 3.33 5.37 17.13
C VAL A 21 2.43 4.16 17.41
N VAL A 22 1.39 3.96 16.59
CA VAL A 22 0.45 2.85 16.73
C VAL A 22 0.88 1.67 15.86
N HIS A 23 1.09 0.52 16.49
CA HIS A 23 1.48 -0.72 15.82
C HIS A 23 0.26 -1.59 15.57
N THR A 24 -0.07 -1.81 14.31
CA THR A 24 -1.15 -2.72 13.90
C THR A 24 -0.58 -4.07 13.49
N LYS A 25 -1.25 -5.15 13.92
CA LYS A 25 -0.92 -6.52 13.49
C LYS A 25 -1.77 -6.85 12.27
N THR A 26 -1.18 -7.48 11.26
CA THR A 26 -1.93 -7.99 10.10
C THR A 26 -2.91 -9.08 10.56
N ASP A 27 -4.16 -8.99 10.12
CA ASP A 27 -5.19 -9.99 10.40
C ASP A 27 -4.88 -11.33 9.69
N GLY A 28 -5.33 -12.44 10.29
CA GLY A 28 -5.00 -13.81 9.86
C GLY A 28 -5.45 -14.21 8.44
N GLY A 29 -6.31 -13.41 7.79
CA GLY A 29 -6.69 -13.62 6.39
C GLY A 29 -5.58 -13.35 5.36
N HIS A 30 -4.46 -12.78 5.79
CA HIS A 30 -3.26 -12.51 4.98
C HIS A 30 -2.08 -13.38 5.39
N GLU A 31 -2.34 -14.60 5.88
CA GLU A 31 -1.30 -15.58 6.18
C GLU A 31 -0.47 -15.94 4.94
N LYS A 32 0.79 -16.34 5.17
CA LYS A 32 1.80 -16.62 4.15
C LYS A 32 1.26 -17.57 3.07
N VAL A 33 0.83 -17.00 1.95
CA VAL A 33 0.75 -17.70 0.68
C VAL A 33 2.20 -17.76 0.17
N GLU A 34 2.71 -18.92 -0.22
CA GLU A 34 4.12 -19.14 -0.56
C GLU A 34 4.68 -18.01 -1.45
N THR A 35 5.64 -17.25 -0.91
CA THR A 35 5.96 -15.91 -1.38
C THR A 35 7.43 -15.84 -1.77
N TYR A 36 7.66 -16.10 -3.07
CA TYR A 36 8.91 -15.94 -3.81
C TYR A 36 10.06 -16.88 -3.40
N LYS A 37 10.83 -17.36 -4.39
CA LYS A 37 11.98 -18.25 -4.18
C LYS A 37 13.10 -17.58 -3.37
N ASP A 38 13.34 -16.30 -3.65
CA ASP A 38 14.36 -15.49 -3.00
C ASP A 38 14.02 -13.99 -3.04
N LEU A 39 14.84 -13.18 -2.36
CA LEU A 39 14.69 -11.72 -2.29
C LEU A 39 14.79 -11.07 -3.68
N GLY A 40 15.61 -11.61 -4.57
CA GLY A 40 15.79 -11.08 -5.93
C GLY A 40 14.51 -11.22 -6.75
N GLU A 41 13.87 -12.38 -6.69
CA GLU A 41 12.57 -12.60 -7.32
C GLU A 41 11.48 -11.67 -6.74
N ALA A 42 11.41 -11.56 -5.41
CA ALA A 42 10.44 -10.69 -4.74
C ALA A 42 10.64 -9.22 -5.15
N LEU A 43 11.88 -8.74 -5.19
CA LEU A 43 12.21 -7.37 -5.58
C LEU A 43 11.87 -7.11 -7.05
N ALA A 44 12.24 -8.01 -7.96
CA ALA A 44 11.94 -7.87 -9.38
C ALA A 44 10.42 -7.82 -9.63
N LYS A 45 9.64 -8.62 -8.90
CA LYS A 45 8.17 -8.58 -8.99
C LYS A 45 7.60 -7.28 -8.44
N PHE A 46 8.09 -6.80 -7.30
CA PHE A 46 7.70 -5.50 -6.76
C PHE A 46 8.00 -4.35 -7.75
N GLU A 47 9.21 -4.30 -8.30
CA GLU A 47 9.63 -3.27 -9.26
C GLU A 47 8.80 -3.31 -10.54
N SER A 48 8.54 -4.52 -11.07
CA SER A 48 7.70 -4.69 -12.27
C SER A 48 6.27 -4.21 -12.04
N LEU A 49 5.64 -4.58 -10.92
CA LEU A 49 4.29 -4.10 -10.59
C LEU A 49 4.26 -2.59 -10.41
N ARG A 50 5.27 -2.02 -9.74
CA ARG A 50 5.40 -0.58 -9.55
C ARG A 50 5.56 0.16 -10.88
N ALA A 51 6.36 -0.37 -11.80
CA ALA A 51 6.51 0.20 -13.14
C ALA A 51 5.19 0.19 -13.92
N THR A 52 4.43 -0.92 -13.86
CA THR A 52 3.10 -1.02 -14.48
C THR A 52 2.13 0.02 -13.93
N MET A 53 2.05 0.18 -12.61
CA MET A 53 1.17 1.18 -11.99
C MET A 53 1.56 2.61 -12.38
N ILE A 54 2.87 2.91 -12.42
CA ILE A 54 3.37 4.24 -12.84
C ILE A 54 3.09 4.50 -14.33
N ALA A 55 3.24 3.49 -15.19
CA ALA A 55 2.91 3.63 -16.59
C ALA A 55 1.42 3.94 -16.75
N TYR A 56 0.55 3.12 -16.14
CA TYR A 56 -0.90 3.29 -16.19
C TYR A 56 -1.33 4.69 -15.71
N ILE A 57 -0.89 5.13 -14.53
CA ILE A 57 -1.33 6.43 -13.97
C ILE A 57 -0.86 7.63 -14.81
N LYS A 58 0.23 7.47 -15.58
CA LYS A 58 0.76 8.53 -16.46
C LYS A 58 0.07 8.60 -17.81
N THR A 59 -0.55 7.51 -18.26
CA THR A 59 -1.05 7.39 -19.63
C THR A 59 -2.55 7.15 -19.72
N THR A 60 -3.22 6.87 -18.60
CA THR A 60 -4.66 6.61 -18.61
C THR A 60 -5.46 7.89 -18.81
N ASP A 61 -6.55 7.78 -19.57
CA ASP A 61 -7.61 8.79 -19.70
C ASP A 61 -8.85 8.42 -18.84
N ASP A 62 -8.77 7.35 -18.04
CA ASP A 62 -9.86 6.87 -17.21
C ASP A 62 -10.19 7.86 -16.09
N ASP A 63 -11.49 8.03 -15.79
CA ASP A 63 -11.93 8.75 -14.60
C ASP A 63 -11.78 7.87 -13.36
N LEU A 64 -10.60 7.93 -12.75
CA LEU A 64 -10.26 7.18 -11.54
C LEU A 64 -11.07 7.58 -10.30
N ARG A 65 -11.85 8.67 -10.37
CA ARG A 65 -12.74 9.15 -9.32
C ARG A 65 -14.19 8.73 -9.54
N ALA A 66 -14.55 8.22 -10.72
CA ALA A 66 -15.93 7.95 -11.09
C ALA A 66 -16.61 6.97 -10.12
N HIS A 67 -15.91 5.89 -9.76
CA HIS A 67 -16.48 4.78 -8.99
C HIS A 67 -15.71 4.52 -7.70
N SER A 68 -16.46 4.41 -6.60
CA SER A 68 -15.94 3.92 -5.33
C SER A 68 -16.37 2.49 -5.08
N PHE A 69 -15.51 1.71 -4.42
CA PHE A 69 -15.74 0.31 -4.08
C PHE A 69 -15.40 0.06 -2.59
N GLY A 70 -15.93 -1.04 -2.04
CA GLY A 70 -15.81 -1.37 -0.62
C GLY A 70 -17.17 -1.59 0.05
N LYS A 71 -17.18 -2.28 1.20
CA LYS A 71 -18.42 -2.57 1.96
C LYS A 71 -18.66 -1.60 3.12
N GLN A 72 -17.60 -1.16 3.79
CA GLN A 72 -17.66 -0.28 4.97
C GLN A 72 -16.89 1.00 4.67
N GLU A 73 -15.61 0.88 4.34
CA GLU A 73 -14.79 1.98 3.83
C GLU A 73 -14.86 1.97 2.31
N LEU A 74 -15.42 3.05 1.74
CA LEU A 74 -15.46 3.24 0.30
C LEU A 74 -14.22 4.00 -0.12
N ILE A 75 -13.56 3.54 -1.17
CA ILE A 75 -12.41 4.21 -1.78
C ILE A 75 -12.58 4.20 -3.29
N ASP A 76 -12.09 5.24 -3.98
CA ASP A 76 -12.01 5.25 -5.43
C ASP A 76 -10.66 4.74 -5.95
N SER A 77 -10.54 4.57 -7.26
CA SER A 77 -9.32 4.01 -7.87
C SER A 77 -8.11 4.93 -7.70
N TRP A 78 -8.33 6.25 -7.62
CA TRP A 78 -7.26 7.19 -7.33
C TRP A 78 -6.76 7.04 -5.90
N GLN A 79 -7.68 6.98 -4.93
CA GLN A 79 -7.36 6.77 -3.53
C GLN A 79 -6.65 5.42 -3.31
N TRP A 80 -7.02 4.37 -4.05
CA TRP A 80 -6.29 3.10 -4.00
C TRP A 80 -4.82 3.23 -4.48
N MET A 81 -4.55 4.04 -5.50
CA MET A 81 -3.17 4.31 -5.93
C MET A 81 -2.37 5.08 -4.88
N LEU A 82 -3.00 6.03 -4.17
CA LEU A 82 -2.39 6.71 -3.03
C LEU A 82 -2.10 5.73 -1.89
N GLU A 83 -3.06 4.86 -1.57
CA GLU A 83 -2.93 3.84 -0.53
C GLU A 83 -1.77 2.90 -0.81
N ILE A 84 -1.65 2.34 -2.02
CA ILE A 84 -0.52 1.47 -2.40
C ILE A 84 0.83 2.18 -2.22
N SER A 85 0.89 3.47 -2.56
CA SER A 85 2.11 4.27 -2.46
C SER A 85 2.51 4.51 -1.00
N THR A 86 1.57 4.95 -0.15
CA THR A 86 1.86 5.17 1.28
C THR A 86 2.07 3.87 2.05
N HIS A 87 1.40 2.79 1.65
CA HIS A 87 1.58 1.46 2.23
C HIS A 87 3.00 0.94 1.99
N SER A 88 3.59 1.25 0.83
CA SER A 88 5.00 0.96 0.54
C SER A 88 5.93 1.75 1.47
N GLU A 89 5.66 3.04 1.69
CA GLU A 89 6.45 3.86 2.63
C GLU A 89 6.35 3.33 4.06
N ARG A 90 5.15 2.94 4.52
CA ARG A 90 4.97 2.31 5.84
C ARG A 90 5.89 1.09 6.01
N HIS A 91 5.94 0.20 5.03
CA HIS A 91 6.80 -0.98 5.09
C HIS A 91 8.29 -0.62 5.08
N ILE A 92 8.70 0.42 4.33
CA ILE A 92 10.07 0.93 4.36
C ILE A 92 10.42 1.41 5.77
N GLN A 93 9.53 2.15 6.43
CA GLN A 93 9.74 2.62 7.80
C GLN A 93 9.80 1.46 8.81
N GLN A 94 8.93 0.46 8.69
CA GLN A 94 9.00 -0.76 9.49
C GLN A 94 10.34 -1.49 9.34
N ILE A 95 10.84 -1.62 8.10
CA ILE A 95 12.15 -2.22 7.84
C ILE A 95 13.27 -1.39 8.49
N ARG A 96 13.20 -0.06 8.42
CA ARG A 96 14.18 0.84 9.05
C ARG A 96 14.16 0.72 10.57
N GLU A 97 12.98 0.67 11.19
CA GLU A 97 12.81 0.46 12.63
C GLU A 97 13.43 -0.86 13.08
N ILE A 98 13.12 -1.95 12.38
CA ILE A 98 13.68 -3.28 12.66
C ILE A 98 15.21 -3.25 12.54
N LYS A 99 15.76 -2.61 11.51
CA LYS A 99 17.21 -2.50 11.32
C LYS A 99 17.90 -1.60 12.34
N ALA A 100 17.17 -0.65 12.92
CA ALA A 100 17.67 0.26 13.94
C ALA A 100 17.66 -0.36 15.36
N ASP A 101 16.93 -1.47 15.55
CA ASP A 101 16.88 -2.18 16.83
C ASP A 101 18.31 -2.62 17.25
N PRO A 102 18.76 -2.37 18.49
CA PRO A 102 20.08 -2.78 18.97
C PRO A 102 20.34 -4.28 18.86
N ASN A 103 19.29 -5.11 18.91
CA ASN A 103 19.35 -6.57 18.80
C ASN A 103 19.28 -7.06 17.36
N PHE A 104 19.08 -6.18 16.37
CA PHE A 104 19.08 -6.57 14.97
C PHE A 104 20.46 -7.16 14.60
N PRO A 105 20.51 -8.33 13.93
CA PRO A 105 21.79 -8.96 13.57
C PRO A 105 22.66 -8.02 12.75
N LYS A 106 23.77 -7.59 13.35
CA LYS A 106 24.85 -6.87 12.69
C LYS A 106 25.71 -7.95 12.03
N LYS A 107 25.47 -8.21 10.75
CA LYS A 107 26.47 -8.92 9.94
C LYS A 107 27.74 -8.09 9.87
#